data_AF-A0A4V5TTV0-F1
#
_entry.id   AF-A0A4V5TTV0-F1
#
_cell.length_a   1.000
_cell.length_b   1.000
_cell.length_c   1.000
_cell.angle_alpha   90.00
_cell.angle_beta   90.00
_cell.angle_gamma   90.00
#
_symmetry.space_group_name_H-M   'P 1'
#
loop_
_entity.id
_entity.type
_entity.pdbx_description
1 polymer ?
#
loop_
_entity_poly.entity_id
_entity_poly.type
_entity_poly.pdbx_seq_one_letter_code
_entity_poly.pdbx_strand_id
1 'polypeptide(L)'
;MATLGEKIKTLRKEKKLTQTELAGSELTKSMLSQIENGKATPSMKTLQYIAKKLGCETSFLLAEDDAEITELIQKMDQLIKANKCDKVYETLLPIVQKELPLTLNTARLYKQFITGAAIMKDYNIES
;
A
#
# COMPACT_ATOMS: atom_id res chain seq x y z
N MET A 1 -4.06 -5.58 -10.80
CA MET A 1 -4.42 -4.27 -10.22
C MET A 1 -5.12 -4.49 -8.89
N ALA A 2 -4.71 -3.81 -7.81
CA ALA A 2 -5.42 -3.92 -6.54
C ALA A 2 -6.71 -3.11 -6.60
N THR A 3 -7.83 -3.76 -6.27
CA THR A 3 -9.14 -3.10 -6.19
C THR A 3 -9.18 -2.11 -5.02
N LEU A 4 -10.12 -1.15 -5.07
CA LEU A 4 -10.36 -0.21 -3.96
C LEU A 4 -10.53 -0.94 -2.62
N GLY A 5 -11.30 -2.03 -2.61
CA GLY A 5 -11.52 -2.85 -1.41
C GLY A 5 -10.23 -3.44 -0.84
N GLU A 6 -9.35 -3.95 -1.71
CA GLU A 6 -8.05 -4.48 -1.31
C GLU A 6 -7.11 -3.40 -0.77
N LYS A 7 -7.15 -2.19 -1.34
CA LYS A 7 -6.38 -1.04 -0.83
C LYS A 7 -6.84 -0.66 0.58
N ILE A 8 -8.15 -0.53 0.80
CA ILE A 8 -8.74 -0.26 2.13
C ILE A 8 -8.33 -1.35 3.13
N LYS A 9 -8.49 -2.62 2.75
CA LYS A 9 -8.15 -3.78 3.59
C LYS A 9 -6.67 -3.82 3.95
N THR A 10 -5.78 -3.48 3.01
CA THR A 10 -4.33 -3.41 3.23
C THR A 10 -4.03 -2.37 4.29
N LEU A 11 -4.42 -1.12 4.06
CA LEU A 11 -4.14 0.00 4.97
C LEU A 11 -4.73 -0.24 6.36
N ARG A 12 -5.93 -0.81 6.43
CA ARG A 12 -6.55 -1.18 7.70
C ARG A 12 -5.66 -2.14 8.50
N LYS A 13 -5.16 -3.19 7.85
CA LYS A 13 -4.28 -4.18 8.48
C LYS A 13 -2.93 -3.58 8.87
N GLU A 14 -2.36 -2.71 8.06
CA GLU A 14 -1.11 -2.01 8.40
C GLU A 14 -1.27 -1.13 9.65
N LYS A 15 -2.43 -0.49 9.80
CA LYS A 15 -2.81 0.24 11.01
C LYS A 15 -3.29 -0.64 12.17
N LYS A 16 -3.28 -1.96 12.01
CA LYS A 16 -3.73 -2.95 13.00
C LYS A 16 -5.17 -2.74 13.48
N LEU A 17 -6.03 -2.17 12.63
CA LEU A 17 -7.45 -1.95 12.94
C LEU A 17 -8.27 -3.20 12.59
N THR A 18 -9.23 -3.54 13.44
CA THR A 18 -10.32 -4.45 13.11
C THR A 18 -11.32 -3.79 12.16
N GLN A 19 -12.14 -4.59 11.49
CA GLN A 19 -13.22 -4.05 10.66
C GLN A 19 -14.21 -3.21 11.48
N THR A 20 -14.50 -3.61 12.71
CA THR A 20 -15.39 -2.84 13.60
C THR A 20 -14.80 -1.47 13.93
N GLU A 21 -13.50 -1.38 14.22
CA GLU A 21 -12.85 -0.11 14.55
C GLU A 21 -12.79 0.86 13.35
N LEU A 22 -12.49 0.34 12.16
CA LEU A 22 -12.52 1.15 10.94
C LEU A 22 -13.95 1.59 10.59
N ALA A 23 -14.92 0.68 10.70
CA ALA A 23 -16.32 0.97 10.44
C ALA A 23 -16.84 2.06 11.40
N GLY A 24 -16.50 1.98 12.69
CA GLY A 24 -16.91 2.95 13.70
C GLY A 24 -18.43 3.12 13.76
N SER A 25 -18.91 4.36 13.80
CA SER A 25 -20.35 4.68 13.89
C SER A 25 -21.05 4.84 12.54
N GLU A 26 -20.30 5.10 11.46
CA GLU A 26 -20.88 5.43 10.16
C GLU A 26 -21.22 4.20 9.31
N LEU A 27 -20.66 3.03 9.65
CA LEU A 27 -20.74 1.82 8.86
C LEU A 27 -20.97 0.61 9.77
N THR A 28 -21.66 -0.40 9.25
CA THR A 28 -21.64 -1.71 9.89
C THR A 28 -20.36 -2.46 9.53
N LYS A 29 -19.89 -3.34 10.42
CA LYS A 29 -18.79 -4.28 10.12
C LYS A 29 -19.07 -5.08 8.83
N SER A 30 -20.32 -5.48 8.62
CA SER A 30 -20.75 -6.23 7.44
C SER A 30 -20.56 -5.43 6.15
N MET A 31 -21.02 -4.17 6.13
CA MET A 31 -20.83 -3.27 4.98
C MET A 31 -19.35 -3.06 4.67
N LEU A 32 -18.52 -2.80 5.69
CA LEU A 32 -17.08 -2.66 5.48
C LEU A 32 -16.47 -3.94 4.90
N SER A 33 -16.89 -5.11 5.39
CA SER A 33 -16.44 -6.39 4.85
C SER A 33 -16.85 -6.57 3.38
N GLN A 34 -18.06 -6.17 3.00
CA GLN A 34 -18.48 -6.22 1.59
C GLN A 34 -17.63 -5.28 0.72
N ILE A 35 -17.34 -4.07 1.20
CA ILE A 35 -16.46 -3.11 0.51
C ILE A 35 -15.05 -3.69 0.34
N GLU A 36 -14.44 -4.19 1.41
CA GLU A 36 -13.08 -4.75 1.40
C GLU A 36 -12.91 -5.97 0.48
N ASN A 37 -14.00 -6.66 0.17
CA ASN A 37 -13.99 -7.82 -0.73
C ASN A 37 -14.63 -7.51 -2.11
N GLY A 38 -14.83 -6.23 -2.44
CA GLY A 38 -15.36 -5.80 -3.75
C GLY A 38 -16.82 -6.14 -4.01
N LYS A 39 -17.57 -6.55 -2.99
CA LYS A 39 -19.01 -6.91 -3.09
C LYS A 39 -19.94 -5.71 -2.97
N ALA A 40 -19.42 -4.56 -2.53
CA ALA A 40 -20.17 -3.32 -2.44
C ALA A 40 -19.26 -2.14 -2.78
N THR A 41 -19.80 -1.18 -3.53
CA THR A 41 -19.12 0.08 -3.84
C THR A 41 -19.54 1.14 -2.82
N PRO A 42 -18.61 1.75 -2.07
CA PRO A 42 -18.95 2.80 -1.12
C PRO A 42 -19.43 4.08 -1.83
N SER A 43 -20.33 4.82 -1.19
CA SER A 43 -20.60 6.21 -1.59
C SER A 43 -19.35 7.09 -1.39
N MET A 44 -19.29 8.25 -2.04
CA MET A 44 -18.18 9.20 -1.80
C MET A 44 -18.09 9.63 -0.33
N LYS A 45 -19.22 9.85 0.34
CA LYS A 45 -19.25 10.17 1.79
C LYS A 45 -18.63 9.05 2.62
N THR A 46 -19.00 7.81 2.33
CA THR A 46 -18.43 6.61 2.98
C THR A 46 -16.94 6.49 2.72
N LEU A 47 -16.50 6.71 1.49
CA LEU A 47 -15.09 6.63 1.11
C LEU A 47 -14.26 7.71 1.84
N GLN A 48 -14.76 8.95 1.91
CA GLN A 48 -14.12 10.04 2.67
C GLN A 48 -13.98 9.70 4.15
N TYR A 49 -15.02 9.12 4.75
CA TYR A 49 -14.96 8.65 6.14
C TYR A 49 -13.89 7.58 6.35
N ILE A 50 -13.85 6.56 5.47
CA ILE A 50 -12.86 5.49 5.51
C ILE A 50 -11.44 6.07 5.35
N ALA A 51 -11.23 6.95 4.36
CA ALA A 51 -9.94 7.58 4.09
C ALA A 51 -9.45 8.40 5.29
N LYS A 52 -10.33 9.20 5.91
CA LYS A 52 -10.04 9.95 7.14
C LYS A 52 -9.61 9.04 8.29
N LYS A 53 -10.34 7.95 8.55
CA LYS A 53 -9.98 6.94 9.57
C LYS A 53 -8.64 6.26 9.26
N LEU A 54 -8.34 6.05 7.99
CA LEU A 54 -7.07 5.51 7.50
C LEU A 54 -5.97 6.58 7.38
N GLY A 55 -6.25 7.85 7.72
CA GLY A 55 -5.28 8.95 7.65
C GLY A 55 -4.69 9.15 6.25
N CYS A 56 -5.50 8.98 5.20
CA CYS A 56 -5.10 9.21 3.82
C CYS A 56 -6.18 10.00 3.05
N GLU A 57 -5.80 10.51 1.88
CA GLU A 57 -6.73 11.17 0.95
C GLU A 57 -7.56 10.13 0.18
N THR A 58 -8.78 10.51 -0.24
CA THR A 58 -9.60 9.63 -1.08
C THR A 58 -8.96 9.38 -2.44
N SER A 59 -8.24 10.36 -2.99
CA SER A 59 -7.50 10.24 -4.24
C SER A 59 -6.45 9.13 -4.17
N PHE A 60 -5.80 8.94 -3.02
CA PHE A 60 -4.82 7.87 -2.82
C PHE A 60 -5.45 6.47 -2.91
N LEU A 61 -6.68 6.31 -2.39
CA LEU A 61 -7.43 5.05 -2.49
C LEU A 61 -7.95 4.77 -3.90
N LEU A 62 -8.25 5.82 -4.66
CA LEU A 62 -8.78 5.76 -6.02
C LEU A 62 -7.70 5.74 -7.10
N ALA A 63 -6.46 6.12 -6.78
CA ALA A 63 -5.35 6.10 -7.72
C ALA A 63 -5.25 4.73 -8.37
N GLU A 64 -5.05 4.68 -9.68
CA GLU A 64 -4.82 3.41 -10.37
C GLU A 64 -3.39 2.94 -10.12
N ASP A 65 -3.27 1.64 -9.89
CA ASP A 65 -1.96 1.01 -9.73
C ASP A 65 -1.47 0.58 -11.11
N ASP A 66 -0.27 1.01 -11.47
CA ASP A 66 0.42 0.53 -12.67
C ASP A 66 0.67 -0.98 -12.56
N ALA A 67 0.35 -1.71 -13.63
CA ALA A 67 0.54 -3.15 -13.72
C ALA A 67 2.02 -3.53 -13.60
N GLU A 68 2.92 -2.77 -14.22
CA GLU A 68 4.37 -3.01 -14.18
C GLU A 68 4.91 -2.85 -12.76
N ILE A 69 4.45 -1.80 -12.05
CA ILE A 69 4.82 -1.58 -10.65
C ILE A 69 4.29 -2.70 -9.76
N THR A 70 3.07 -3.18 -10.03
CA THR A 70 2.47 -4.28 -9.26
C THR A 70 3.28 -5.57 -9.38
N GLU A 71 3.72 -5.92 -10.60
CA GLU A 71 4.58 -7.09 -10.84
C GLU A 71 5.96 -6.90 -10.19
N LEU A 72 6.52 -5.70 -10.26
CA LEU A 72 7.78 -5.36 -9.60
C LEU A 72 7.70 -5.59 -8.08
N ILE A 73 6.64 -5.09 -7.43
CA ILE A 73 6.42 -5.29 -5.97
C ILE A 73 6.39 -6.79 -5.63
N GLN A 74 5.67 -7.60 -6.40
CA GLN A 74 5.58 -9.05 -6.17
C GLN A 74 6.94 -9.73 -6.32
N LYS A 75 7.72 -9.34 -7.32
CA LYS A 75 9.08 -9.83 -7.53
C LYS A 75 10.00 -9.46 -6.36
N MET A 76 9.90 -8.24 -5.86
CA MET A 76 10.68 -7.79 -4.70
C MET A 76 10.32 -8.56 -3.42
N ASP A 77 9.03 -8.82 -3.18
CA ASP A 77 8.59 -9.65 -2.05
C ASP A 77 9.20 -11.07 -2.08
N GLN A 78 9.31 -11.67 -3.26
CA GLN A 78 9.95 -12.99 -3.42
C GLN A 78 11.45 -12.94 -3.10
N LEU A 79 12.15 -11.89 -3.53
CA LEU A 79 13.57 -11.71 -3.25
C LEU A 79 13.83 -11.46 -1.75
N ILE A 80 13.01 -10.63 -1.09
CA ILE A 80 13.08 -10.41 0.35
C ILE A 80 12.91 -11.73 1.10
N LYS A 81 11.90 -12.53 0.74
CA LYS A 81 11.68 -13.86 1.35
C LYS A 81 12.83 -14.82 1.12
N ALA A 82 13.52 -14.72 -0.02
CA ALA A 82 14.71 -15.49 -0.35
C ALA A 82 16.01 -14.91 0.25
N ASN A 83 15.92 -13.87 1.08
CA ASN A 83 17.04 -13.16 1.68
C ASN A 83 18.04 -12.55 0.66
N LYS A 84 17.58 -12.25 -0.56
CA LYS A 84 18.36 -11.63 -1.64
C LYS A 84 18.17 -10.11 -1.62
N CYS A 85 18.53 -9.49 -0.50
CA CYS A 85 18.25 -8.07 -0.24
C CYS A 85 19.15 -7.11 -1.03
N ASP A 86 20.35 -7.56 -1.40
CA ASP A 86 21.26 -6.92 -2.35
C ASP A 86 20.55 -6.59 -3.68
N LYS A 87 19.89 -7.60 -4.27
CA LYS A 87 19.17 -7.45 -5.54
C LYS A 87 17.96 -6.55 -5.44
N VAL A 88 17.27 -6.54 -4.30
CA VAL A 88 16.14 -5.63 -4.04
C VAL A 88 16.64 -4.20 -4.03
N TYR A 89 17.72 -3.93 -3.30
CA TYR A 89 18.33 -2.61 -3.21
C TYR A 89 18.79 -2.11 -4.58
N GLU A 90 19.61 -2.88 -5.30
CA GLU A 90 20.12 -2.50 -6.62
C GLU A 90 19.00 -2.26 -7.65
N THR A 91 17.96 -3.09 -7.62
CA THR A 91 16.82 -2.96 -8.56
C THR A 91 16.00 -1.70 -8.28
N LEU A 92 15.76 -1.38 -7.00
CA LEU A 92 14.88 -0.29 -6.61
C LEU A 92 15.60 1.07 -6.52
N LEU A 93 16.92 1.10 -6.26
CA LEU A 93 17.70 2.33 -6.14
C LEU A 93 17.45 3.36 -7.27
N PRO A 94 17.60 3.00 -8.57
CA PRO A 94 17.39 3.97 -9.66
C PRO A 94 15.91 4.36 -9.86
N ILE A 95 14.98 3.63 -9.24
CA ILE A 95 13.53 3.90 -9.32
C ILE A 95 13.12 4.89 -8.22
N VAL A 96 13.57 4.66 -6.99
CA VAL A 96 13.25 5.52 -5.84
C VAL A 96 13.95 6.88 -5.89
N GLN A 97 15.04 6.99 -6.66
CA GLN A 97 15.71 8.27 -6.95
C GLN A 97 14.92 9.17 -7.92
N LYS A 98 13.89 8.65 -8.59
CA LYS A 98 13.02 9.43 -9.49
C LYS A 98 11.81 9.96 -8.72
N GLU A 99 11.22 11.06 -9.20
CA GLU A 99 9.93 11.52 -8.68
C GLU A 99 8.83 10.51 -9.06
N LEU A 100 8.33 9.78 -8.06
CA LEU A 100 7.28 8.78 -8.23
C LEU A 100 5.91 9.34 -7.80
N PRO A 101 4.81 8.95 -8.46
CA PRO A 101 3.47 9.41 -8.10
C PRO A 101 3.08 8.94 -6.69
N LEU A 102 2.34 9.75 -5.94
CA LEU A 102 1.92 9.44 -4.57
C LEU A 102 0.80 8.39 -4.54
N THR A 103 1.15 7.12 -4.72
CA THR A 103 0.23 5.97 -4.75
C THR A 103 0.56 4.95 -3.67
N LEU A 104 -0.36 4.02 -3.41
CA LEU A 104 -0.13 2.90 -2.48
C LEU A 104 1.05 2.03 -2.93
N ASN A 105 1.16 1.80 -4.23
CA ASN A 105 2.26 1.03 -4.80
C ASN A 105 3.61 1.75 -4.63
N THR A 106 3.66 3.06 -4.82
CA THR A 106 4.86 3.86 -4.53
C THR A 106 5.28 3.74 -3.06
N ALA A 107 4.34 3.87 -2.13
CA ALA A 107 4.62 3.67 -0.70
C ALA A 107 5.15 2.25 -0.40
N ARG A 108 4.61 1.22 -1.07
CA ARG A 108 5.08 -0.17 -0.94
C ARG A 108 6.51 -0.34 -1.48
N LEU A 109 6.84 0.24 -2.63
CA LEU A 109 8.20 0.20 -3.19
C LEU A 109 9.22 0.84 -2.23
N TYR A 110 8.91 2.03 -1.69
CA TYR A 110 9.78 2.67 -0.70
C TYR A 110 10.00 1.78 0.54
N LYS A 111 8.95 1.13 1.05
CA LYS A 111 9.05 0.20 2.18
C LYS A 111 9.95 -1.01 1.85
N GLN A 112 9.85 -1.57 0.65
CA GLN A 112 10.71 -2.68 0.20
C GLN A 112 12.16 -2.23 0.07
N PHE A 113 12.40 -1.06 -0.52
CA PHE A 113 13.72 -0.47 -0.64
C PHE A 113 14.37 -0.25 0.73
N ILE A 114 13.66 0.40 1.68
CA ILE A 114 14.14 0.64 3.05
C ILE A 114 14.46 -0.69 3.75
N THR A 115 13.63 -1.73 3.54
CA THR A 115 13.87 -3.07 4.10
C THR A 115 15.18 -3.66 3.56
N GLY A 116 15.42 -3.55 2.25
CA GLY A 116 16.69 -3.98 1.62
C GLY A 116 17.90 -3.20 2.15
N ALA A 117 17.81 -1.86 2.14
CA ALA A 117 18.86 -0.97 2.62
C ALA A 117 19.23 -1.21 4.10
N ALA A 118 18.24 -1.38 4.97
CA ALA A 118 18.47 -1.65 6.39
C ALA A 118 19.25 -2.95 6.63
N ILE A 119 19.01 -3.98 5.82
CA ILE A 119 19.73 -5.26 5.90
C ILE A 119 21.15 -5.12 5.33
N MET A 120 21.31 -4.35 4.26
CA MET A 120 22.61 -4.05 3.64
C MET A 120 23.49 -3.15 4.52
N LYS A 121 22.92 -2.47 5.52
CA LYS A 121 23.55 -1.39 6.30
C LYS A 121 24.06 -0.24 5.42
N ASP A 122 23.46 -0.07 4.25
CA ASP A 122 23.78 1.00 3.32
C ASP A 122 22.71 2.09 3.48
N TYR A 123 23.09 3.17 4.16
CA TYR A 123 22.25 4.34 4.41
C TYR A 123 22.59 5.50 3.47
N ASN A 124 23.48 5.30 2.50
CA ASN A 124 23.87 6.34 1.55
C ASN A 124 22.77 6.54 0.50
N ILE A 125 21.75 7.31 0.90
CA ILE A 125 20.94 8.07 -0.05
C ILE A 125 21.81 9.26 -0.47
N GLU A 126 22.78 9.04 -1.35
CA GLU A 126 23.49 10.16 -1.96
C GLU A 126 22.50 10.95 -2.83
N SER A 127 22.46 12.24 -2.52
CA SER A 127 21.62 13.32 -3.03
C SER A 127 21.81 13.62 -4.51
#